data_AF-A0A2N5SSK8-F1
#
_entry.id   AF-A0A2N5SSK8-F1
#
_cell.length_a   1.000
_cell.length_b   1.000
_cell.length_c   1.000
_cell.angle_alpha   90.00
_cell.angle_beta   90.00
_cell.angle_gamma   90.00
#
_symmetry.space_group_name_H-M   'P 1'
#
loop_
_entity.id
_entity.type
_entity.pdbx_description
1 polymer ?
#
loop_
_entity_poly.entity_id
_entity_poly.type
_entity_poly.pdbx_seq_one_letter_code
_entity_poly.pdbx_strand_id
1 'polypeptide(L)'
;MLVTDVAGPFPMDLHSCQYMLTLRDHTSTYIWCDMLSTQAVVPHKVISWVEHIENTLGRYPKQIRLDNAPEYTGTLRKLLKPILGLRLLASGLYLQPHPEFQSKKCPLQKLYGVEPDPNALYPFGAKAIV
;
A
#
# COMPACT_ATOMS: atom_id res chain seq x y z
N MET A 1 -2.28 -0.77 -10.38
CA MET A 1 -2.89 0.40 -9.69
C MET A 1 -2.70 0.15 -8.22
N LEU A 2 -2.20 1.11 -7.45
CA LEU A 2 -2.09 0.96 -6.01
C LEU A 2 -3.36 1.49 -5.32
N VAL A 3 -3.74 0.88 -4.22
CA VAL A 3 -4.86 1.31 -3.36
C VAL A 3 -4.32 1.40 -1.93
N THR A 4 -4.54 2.51 -1.26
CA THR A 4 -4.13 2.69 0.14
C THR A 4 -5.35 2.88 1.03
N ASP A 5 -5.23 2.42 2.26
CA ASP A 5 -6.29 2.53 3.28
C ASP A 5 -5.67 2.60 4.68
N VAL A 6 -6.32 3.33 5.59
CA VAL A 6 -5.96 3.40 7.01
C VAL A 6 -7.09 2.81 7.84
N ALA A 7 -6.77 1.82 8.66
CA ALA A 7 -7.69 1.28 9.66
C ALA A 7 -7.27 1.70 11.07
N GLY A 8 -8.25 1.92 11.95
CA GLY A 8 -8.06 2.30 13.34
C GLY A 8 -8.92 3.52 13.75
N PRO A 9 -8.73 4.05 14.96
CA PRO A 9 -7.78 3.57 15.97
C PRO A 9 -8.17 2.20 16.55
N PHE A 10 -7.18 1.33 16.73
CA PHE A 10 -7.25 0.06 17.44
C PHE A 10 -6.76 0.21 18.89
N PRO A 11 -6.94 -0.80 19.76
CA PRO A 11 -6.24 -0.83 21.04
C PRO A 11 -4.73 -0.66 20.83
N MET A 12 -4.13 0.20 21.65
CA MET A 12 -2.71 0.54 21.56
C MET A 12 -1.84 -0.72 21.77
N ASP A 13 -0.89 -0.93 20.88
CA ASP A 13 0.10 -2.00 21.01
C ASP A 13 1.26 -1.62 21.95
N LEU A 14 2.21 -2.55 22.13
CA LEU A 14 3.42 -2.34 22.95
C LEU A 14 4.31 -1.19 22.46
N HIS A 15 4.14 -0.74 21.22
CA HIS A 15 4.92 0.32 20.57
C HIS A 15 4.14 1.63 20.45
N SER A 16 3.01 1.77 21.13
CA SER A 16 2.13 2.93 21.02
C SER A 16 1.52 3.13 19.63
N CYS A 17 1.43 2.07 18.82
CA CYS A 17 0.74 2.10 17.53
C CYS A 17 -0.73 1.72 17.70
N GLN A 18 -1.58 2.42 16.94
CA GLN A 18 -3.04 2.24 16.97
C GLN A 18 -3.68 2.31 15.58
N TYR A 19 -2.91 2.58 14.53
CA TYR A 19 -3.39 2.63 13.16
C TYR A 19 -2.66 1.59 12.31
N MET A 20 -3.36 0.95 11.38
CA MET A 20 -2.78 0.09 10.38
C MET A 20 -2.91 0.76 9.02
N LEU A 21 -1.79 1.05 8.38
CA LEU A 21 -1.76 1.56 7.01
C LEU A 21 -1.51 0.39 6.06
N THR A 22 -2.26 0.34 4.97
CA THR A 22 -2.05 -0.63 3.89
C THR A 22 -1.84 0.09 2.56
N LEU A 23 -0.97 -0.46 1.72
CA LEU A 23 -0.84 -0.13 0.31
C LEU A 23 -0.89 -1.44 -0.45
N ARG A 24 -1.83 -1.59 -1.38
CA ARG A 24 -2.05 -2.82 -2.14
C ARG A 24 -1.87 -2.56 -3.61
N ASP A 25 -1.03 -3.36 -4.28
CA ASP A 25 -1.06 -3.42 -5.72
C ASP A 25 -2.22 -4.29 -6.21
N HIS A 26 -3.07 -3.70 -7.05
CA HIS A 26 -4.30 -4.32 -7.52
C HIS A 26 -4.05 -5.56 -8.40
N THR A 27 -2.96 -5.60 -9.17
CA THR A 27 -2.69 -6.68 -10.12
C THR A 27 -2.04 -7.89 -9.46
N SER A 28 -0.98 -7.65 -8.69
CA SER A 28 -0.27 -8.70 -7.96
C SER A 28 -0.97 -9.15 -6.70
N THR A 29 -1.88 -8.32 -6.17
CA THR A 29 -2.47 -8.43 -4.83
C THR A 29 -1.44 -8.38 -3.71
N TYR A 30 -0.22 -7.88 -3.98
CA TYR A 30 0.81 -7.68 -2.97
C TYR A 30 0.42 -6.50 -2.08
N ILE A 31 0.57 -6.67 -0.77
CA ILE A 31 0.15 -5.69 0.24
C ILE A 31 1.34 -5.34 1.10
N TRP A 32 1.77 -4.08 1.02
CA TRP A 32 2.59 -3.45 2.05
C TRP A 32 1.68 -3.03 3.20
N CYS A 33 2.11 -3.29 4.44
CA CYS A 33 1.41 -2.85 5.64
C CYS A 33 2.39 -2.30 6.67
N ASP A 34 1.96 -1.32 7.45
CA ASP A 34 2.72 -0.82 8.61
C ASP A 34 1.79 -0.39 9.75
N MET A 35 2.31 -0.45 10.96
CA MET A 35 1.64 0.00 12.18
C MET A 35 2.11 1.42 12.52
N LEU A 36 1.17 2.33 12.75
CA LEU A 36 1.45 3.74 13.00
C LEU A 36 0.85 4.20 14.33
N SER A 37 1.59 5.06 15.04
CA SER A 37 1.11 5.74 16.24
C SER A 37 0.13 6.87 15.93
N THR A 38 0.26 7.50 14.76
CA THR A 38 -0.60 8.60 14.31
C THR A 38 -0.82 8.59 12.80
N GLN A 39 -2.01 9.01 12.36
CA GLN A 39 -2.36 9.21 10.95
C GLN A 39 -1.49 10.26 10.26
N ALA A 40 -0.88 11.20 11.01
CA ALA A 40 -0.01 12.23 10.44
C ALA A 40 1.24 11.66 9.73
N VAL A 41 1.65 10.43 10.06
CA VAL A 41 2.80 9.74 9.45
C VAL A 41 2.45 9.10 8.10
N VAL A 42 1.16 8.88 7.82
CA VAL A 42 0.67 8.18 6.60
C VAL A 42 1.28 8.72 5.31
N PRO A 43 1.30 10.05 5.04
CA PRO A 43 1.83 10.56 3.78
C PRO A 43 3.28 10.17 3.53
N HIS A 44 4.12 10.28 4.57
CA HIS A 44 5.55 9.98 4.48
C HIS A 44 5.79 8.49 4.27
N LYS A 45 4.99 7.63 4.92
CA LYS A 45 5.11 6.19 4.73
C LYS A 45 4.71 5.75 3.31
N VAL A 46 3.63 6.32 2.77
CA VAL A 46 3.21 6.04 1.38
C VAL A 46 4.30 6.44 0.38
N ILE A 47 4.95 7.59 0.57
CA ILE A 47 6.05 8.03 -0.31
C ILE A 47 7.23 7.08 -0.22
N SER A 48 7.64 6.71 1.00
CA SER A 48 8.73 5.76 1.20
C SER A 48 8.47 4.43 0.47
N TRP A 49 7.23 3.95 0.45
CA TRP A 49 6.88 2.76 -0.34
C TRP A 49 6.91 3.01 -1.85
N VAL A 50 6.46 4.17 -2.33
CA VAL A 50 6.53 4.53 -3.75
C VAL A 50 7.98 4.61 -4.24
N GLU A 51 8.87 5.24 -3.46
CA GLU A 51 10.30 5.29 -3.73
C GLU A 51 10.93 3.90 -3.69
N HIS A 52 10.54 3.06 -2.72
CA HIS A 52 11.00 1.68 -2.67
C HIS A 52 10.57 0.86 -3.91
N ILE A 53 9.34 1.04 -4.38
CA ILE A 53 8.84 0.41 -5.61
C ILE A 53 9.67 0.85 -6.81
N GLU A 54 9.97 2.14 -6.93
CA GLU A 54 10.83 2.65 -8.01
C GLU A 54 12.23 2.04 -7.93
N ASN A 55 12.89 2.11 -6.77
CA ASN A 55 14.22 1.57 -6.57
C ASN A 55 14.32 0.07 -6.86
N THR A 56 13.24 -0.68 -6.61
CA THR A 56 13.24 -2.14 -6.78
C THR A 56 12.81 -2.57 -8.18
N LEU A 57 11.85 -1.89 -8.80
CA LEU A 57 11.26 -2.28 -10.10
C LEU A 57 11.72 -1.39 -11.27
N GLY A 58 12.53 -0.36 -10.99
CA GLY A 58 13.01 0.61 -11.98
C GLY A 58 11.92 1.51 -12.57
N ARG A 59 10.74 1.60 -11.93
CA ARG A 59 9.60 2.38 -12.42
C ARG A 59 8.63 2.77 -11.32
N TYR A 60 8.03 3.95 -11.45
CA TYR A 60 6.92 4.37 -10.60
C TYR A 60 5.61 3.64 -10.89
N PRO A 61 4.73 3.50 -9.89
CA PRO A 61 3.36 3.05 -10.10
C PRO A 61 2.60 4.05 -10.99
N LYS A 62 1.82 3.55 -11.95
CA LYS A 62 1.06 4.40 -12.88
C LYS A 62 -0.03 5.23 -12.20
N GLN A 63 -0.68 4.65 -11.16
CA GLN A 63 -1.84 5.24 -10.51
C GLN A 63 -1.91 4.80 -9.05
N ILE A 64 -2.31 5.71 -8.16
CA ILE A 64 -2.64 5.43 -6.76
C ILE A 64 -4.05 5.95 -6.49
N ARG A 65 -4.90 5.08 -5.94
CA ARG A 65 -6.22 5.40 -5.42
C ARG A 65 -6.12 5.69 -3.94
N LEU A 66 -6.62 6.85 -3.54
CA LEU A 66 -6.69 7.33 -2.17
C LEU A 66 -8.17 7.55 -1.83
N ASP A 67 -8.53 7.41 -0.56
CA ASP A 67 -9.78 7.98 -0.09
C ASP A 67 -9.68 9.52 0.06
N ASN A 68 -10.74 10.15 0.56
CA ASN A 68 -10.78 11.60 0.79
C ASN A 68 -10.43 11.98 2.22
N ALA A 69 -9.79 11.10 2.99
CA ALA A 69 -9.45 11.40 4.37
C ALA A 69 -8.42 12.55 4.46
N PRO A 70 -8.43 13.34 5.55
CA PRO A 70 -7.60 14.53 5.70
C PRO A 70 -6.09 14.28 5.52
N GLU A 71 -5.60 13.14 5.98
CA GLU A 71 -4.21 12.70 5.87
C GLU A 71 -3.75 12.61 4.41
N TYR A 72 -4.65 12.19 3.51
CA TYR A 72 -4.34 12.03 2.09
C TYR A 72 -4.55 13.31 1.29
N THR A 73 -5.61 14.07 1.60
CA THR A 73 -6.05 15.22 0.79
C THR A 73 -5.16 16.45 0.92
N GLY A 74 -4.52 16.68 2.08
CA GLY A 74 -3.67 17.85 2.31
C GLY A 74 -2.19 17.64 1.93
N THR A 75 -1.53 16.69 2.59
CA THR A 75 -0.06 16.55 2.58
C THR A 75 0.41 15.60 1.48
N LEU A 76 -0.22 14.42 1.34
CA LEU A 76 0.25 13.41 0.39
C LEU A 76 0.12 13.88 -1.07
N ARG A 77 -0.99 14.55 -1.44
CA ARG A 77 -1.17 15.09 -2.80
C ARG A 77 -0.05 16.05 -3.20
N LYS A 78 0.41 16.89 -2.26
CA LYS A 78 1.50 17.85 -2.51
C LYS A 78 2.83 17.14 -2.72
N LEU A 79 3.10 16.11 -1.92
CA LEU A 79 4.34 15.35 -1.98
C LEU A 79 4.43 14.41 -3.19
N LEU A 80 3.29 13.91 -3.69
CA LEU A 80 3.24 13.06 -4.88
C LEU A 80 3.20 13.85 -6.20
N LYS A 81 2.79 15.12 -6.18
CA LYS A 81 2.75 15.99 -7.36
C LYS A 81 4.09 16.10 -8.14
N PRO A 82 5.27 16.19 -7.50
CA PRO A 82 6.55 16.21 -8.21
C PRO A 82 6.97 14.86 -8.79
N ILE A 83 6.37 13.74 -8.36
CA ILE A 83 6.67 12.41 -8.89
C ILE A 83 5.97 12.25 -10.25
N LEU A 84 6.74 12.43 -11.33
CA LEU A 84 6.24 12.42 -12.70
C LEU A 84 5.52 11.10 -13.05
N GLY A 85 4.31 11.20 -13.61
CA GLY A 85 3.55 10.05 -14.15
C GLY A 85 2.57 9.39 -13.19
N LEU A 86 2.49 9.83 -11.93
CA LEU A 86 1.56 9.29 -10.95
C LEU A 86 0.17 9.94 -11.06
N ARG A 87 -0.85 9.18 -11.50
CA ARG A 87 -2.25 9.66 -11.46
C ARG A 87 -2.88 9.39 -10.10
N LEU A 88 -3.36 10.44 -9.45
CA LEU A 88 -4.12 10.37 -8.19
C LEU A 88 -5.61 10.22 -8.48
N LEU A 89 -6.22 9.19 -7.93
CA LEU A 89 -7.67 8.96 -8.01
C LEU A 89 -8.27 9.12 -6.61
N ALA A 90 -9.16 10.10 -6.45
CA ALA A 90 -10.02 10.18 -5.27
C ALA A 90 -11.12 9.12 -5.40
N SER A 91 -11.31 8.27 -4.39
CA SER A 91 -12.45 7.35 -4.40
C SER A 91 -13.74 8.09 -4.03
N GLY A 92 -14.75 8.00 -4.90
CA GLY A 92 -16.16 8.05 -4.46
C GLY A 92 -16.52 6.77 -3.68
N LEU A 93 -17.64 6.84 -2.93
CA LEU A 93 -18.17 5.77 -2.07
C LEU A 93 -17.96 4.35 -2.64
N TYR A 94 -17.41 3.48 -1.79
CA TYR A 94 -17.08 2.07 -2.06
C TYR A 94 -18.33 1.28 -2.46
N LEU A 95 -18.55 1.03 -3.75
CA LEU A 95 -19.52 0.04 -4.23
C LEU A 95 -19.08 -0.57 -5.56
N GLN A 96 -17.99 -1.32 -5.61
CA GLN A 96 -17.85 -2.39 -6.62
C GLN A 96 -17.16 -3.61 -6.00
N PRO A 97 -17.84 -4.78 -5.91
CA PRO A 97 -17.16 -6.04 -5.65
C PRO A 97 -16.22 -6.29 -6.82
N HIS A 98 -14.93 -6.42 -6.52
CA HIS A 98 -13.92 -6.71 -7.55
C HIS A 98 -13.73 -8.23 -7.66
N PRO A 99 -13.71 -8.79 -8.89
CA PRO A 99 -13.58 -10.22 -9.09
C PRO A 99 -12.24 -10.71 -8.51
N GLU A 100 -12.30 -11.78 -7.73
CA GLU A 100 -11.11 -12.46 -7.21
C GLU A 100 -10.26 -12.94 -8.38
N PHE A 101 -9.05 -12.38 -8.51
CA PHE A 101 -8.11 -12.82 -9.54
C PHE A 101 -7.46 -14.13 -9.10
N GLN A 102 -8.09 -15.26 -9.42
CA GLN A 102 -7.51 -16.59 -9.18
C GLN A 102 -6.24 -16.75 -10.02
N SER A 103 -5.09 -16.76 -9.35
CA SER A 103 -3.79 -16.99 -9.98
C SER A 103 -3.02 -18.02 -9.19
N LYS A 104 -2.36 -18.93 -9.91
CA LYS A 104 -1.49 -19.96 -9.31
C LYS A 104 -0.20 -19.40 -8.71
N LYS A 105 0.17 -18.15 -9.02
CA LYS A 105 1.38 -17.49 -8.50
C LYS A 105 1.06 -16.63 -7.28
N CYS A 106 1.94 -16.67 -6.29
CA CYS A 106 1.79 -15.84 -5.09
C CYS A 106 2.05 -14.35 -5.42
N PRO A 107 1.59 -13.42 -4.58
CA PRO A 107 1.76 -11.99 -4.82
C PRO A 107 3.22 -11.55 -5.01
N LEU A 108 4.16 -12.15 -4.26
CA LEU A 108 5.59 -11.87 -4.34
C LEU A 108 6.15 -12.22 -5.73
N GLN A 109 5.83 -13.43 -6.24
CA GLN A 109 6.22 -13.86 -7.58
C GLN A 109 5.63 -12.96 -8.67
N LYS A 110 4.38 -12.52 -8.51
CA LYS A 110 3.72 -11.64 -9.48
C LYS A 110 4.36 -10.26 -9.54
N LEU A 111 4.70 -9.70 -8.38
CA LEU A 111 5.18 -8.32 -8.30
C LEU A 111 6.68 -8.20 -8.56
N TYR A 112 7.48 -9.06 -7.94
CA TYR A 112 8.95 -8.99 -7.97
C TYR A 112 9.60 -10.06 -8.84
N GLY A 113 8.86 -11.07 -9.31
CA GLY A 113 9.45 -12.20 -10.03
C GLY A 113 10.32 -13.12 -9.15
N VAL A 114 10.20 -13.00 -7.83
CA VAL A 114 10.97 -13.76 -6.85
C VAL A 114 10.19 -14.98 -6.37
N GLU A 115 10.84 -16.14 -6.34
CA GLU A 115 10.30 -17.36 -5.75
C GLU A 115 10.22 -17.23 -4.22
N PRO A 116 9.11 -17.63 -3.58
CA PRO A 116 8.95 -17.51 -2.14
C PRO A 116 9.84 -18.53 -1.42
N ASP A 117 10.70 -18.06 -0.54
CA ASP A 117 11.50 -18.86 0.37
C ASP A 117 10.81 -18.89 1.75
N PRO A 118 10.40 -20.06 2.25
CA PRO A 118 9.78 -20.18 3.57
C PRO A 118 10.70 -19.78 4.72
N ASN A 119 12.01 -19.71 4.51
CA ASN A 119 13.00 -19.32 5.51
C ASN A 119 13.37 -17.83 5.43
N ALA A 120 12.83 -17.10 4.44
CA ALA A 120 13.05 -15.67 4.30
C ALA A 120 11.86 -14.88 4.88
N LEU A 121 12.17 -13.92 5.74
CA LEU A 121 11.17 -12.91 6.10
C LEU A 121 11.12 -11.86 4.99
N TYR A 122 10.00 -11.77 4.29
CA TYR A 122 9.74 -10.68 3.36
C TYR A 122 9.15 -9.52 4.16
N PRO A 123 9.88 -8.42 4.38
CA PRO A 123 9.50 -7.38 5.32
C PRO A 123 8.18 -6.66 4.98
N PHE A 124 7.56 -6.93 3.83
CA PHE A 124 6.43 -6.16 3.32
C PHE A 124 5.32 -6.96 2.64
N GLY A 125 5.12 -8.24 2.97
CA GLY A 125 4.08 -9.04 2.32
C GLY A 125 3.52 -10.10 3.25
N ALA A 126 2.44 -9.78 3.98
CA ALA A 126 1.67 -10.82 4.66
C ALA A 126 0.96 -11.68 3.61
N LYS A 127 1.34 -12.96 3.51
CA LYS A 127 0.44 -13.95 2.93
C LYS A 127 -0.72 -14.09 3.92
N ALA A 128 -1.93 -13.66 3.53
CA ALA A 128 -3.12 -14.09 4.23
C ALA A 128 -3.21 -15.61 4.09
N ILE A 129 -2.90 -16.32 5.16
CA ILE A 129 -3.25 -17.73 5.31
C ILE A 129 -4.72 -17.72 5.69
N VAL A 130 -5.59 -18.02 4.73
CA VAL A 130 -6.98 -18.44 4.96
C VAL A 130 -7.06 -19.93 4.71
#